data_AF-V7C127-F1
#
_entry.id   AF-V7C127-F1
#
_cell.length_a   1.000
_cell.length_b   1.000
_cell.length_c   1.000
_cell.angle_alpha   90.00
_cell.angle_beta   90.00
_cell.angle_gamma   90.00
#
_symmetry.space_group_name_H-M   'P 1'
#
loop_
_entity.id
_entity.type
_entity.pdbx_description
1 polymer ?
#
loop_
_entity_poly.entity_id
_entity_poly.type
_entity_poly.pdbx_seq_one_letter_code
_entity_poly.pdbx_strand_id
1 'polypeptide(L)'
;MASFNSFCAVVFFLISFNLLIEKLAASEILLPSKDPSSSRVNYAPRPLSPYGTYLSNCVKELKPKCGEQIFFAVIVGNQTVSNYCCLSLVNDMGKACHYDVTTYAANLPAYKKNKTQILNRCDKIWNYCSSLGSAPYVSKFDSV
;
A
#
# COMPACT_ATOMS: atom_id res chain seq x y z
N MET A 1 -21.45 -5.78 -44.76
CA MET A 1 -21.54 -6.89 -43.78
C MET A 1 -20.52 -6.70 -42.65
N ALA A 2 -20.57 -5.57 -41.93
CA ALA A 2 -19.64 -5.29 -40.81
C ALA A 2 -20.36 -4.75 -39.55
N SER A 3 -21.54 -4.13 -39.68
CA SER A 3 -22.28 -3.63 -38.51
C SER A 3 -22.99 -4.73 -37.71
N PHE A 4 -23.41 -5.83 -38.36
CA PHE A 4 -24.07 -6.95 -37.69
C PHE A 4 -23.13 -7.67 -36.71
N ASN A 5 -21.86 -7.87 -37.07
CA ASN A 5 -20.86 -8.50 -36.21
C ASN A 5 -20.54 -7.65 -34.96
N SER A 6 -20.48 -6.32 -35.14
CA SER A 6 -20.25 -5.38 -34.03
C SER A 6 -21.45 -5.32 -33.08
N PHE A 7 -22.67 -5.37 -33.62
CA PHE A 7 -23.89 -5.37 -32.82
C PHE A 7 -24.01 -6.67 -32.00
N CYS A 8 -23.73 -7.81 -32.62
CA CYS A 8 -23.69 -9.10 -31.92
C CYS A 8 -22.68 -9.08 -30.76
N ALA A 9 -21.47 -8.56 -30.98
CA ALA A 9 -20.45 -8.50 -29.93
C ALA A 9 -20.90 -7.67 -28.71
N VAL A 10 -21.49 -6.48 -28.92
CA VAL A 10 -21.96 -5.61 -27.83
C VAL A 10 -23.09 -6.28 -27.05
N VAL A 11 -24.03 -6.94 -27.74
CA VAL A 11 -25.13 -7.69 -27.09
C VAL A 11 -24.58 -8.86 -26.26
N PHE A 12 -23.60 -9.61 -26.77
CA PHE A 12 -22.94 -10.69 -26.00
C PHE A 12 -22.22 -10.17 -24.75
N PHE A 13 -21.54 -9.02 -24.84
CA PHE A 13 -20.91 -8.41 -23.67
C PHE A 13 -21.95 -8.01 -22.63
N LEU A 14 -23.02 -7.31 -23.03
CA LEU A 14 -24.08 -6.89 -22.10
C LEU A 14 -24.76 -8.08 -21.40
N ILE A 15 -25.06 -9.17 -22.12
CA ILE A 15 -25.65 -10.38 -21.53
C ILE A 15 -24.66 -11.05 -20.55
N SER A 16 -23.38 -11.14 -20.91
CA SER A 16 -22.34 -11.74 -20.06
C SER A 16 -22.12 -10.94 -18.77
N PHE A 17 -22.13 -9.61 -18.85
CA PHE A 17 -22.04 -8.75 -17.67
C PHE A 17 -23.25 -8.91 -16.74
N ASN A 18 -24.47 -9.02 -17.28
CA ASN A 18 -25.67 -9.26 -16.46
C ASN A 18 -25.64 -10.63 -15.75
N LEU A 19 -25.15 -11.69 -16.42
CA LEU A 19 -24.99 -13.02 -15.82
C LEU A 19 -23.92 -13.07 -14.71
N LEU A 20 -22.87 -12.24 -14.81
CA LEU A 20 -21.85 -12.12 -13.77
C LEU A 20 -22.37 -11.38 -12.52
N ILE A 21 -23.29 -10.42 -12.69
CA ILE A 21 -23.91 -9.69 -11.58
C ILE A 21 -24.87 -10.60 -10.78
N GLU A 22 -25.64 -11.48 -11.44
CA GLU A 22 -26.49 -12.46 -10.72
C GLU A 22 -25.67 -13.45 -9.89
N LYS A 23 -24.50 -13.90 -10.37
CA LYS A 23 -23.64 -14.80 -9.60
C LYS A 23 -23.03 -14.15 -8.36
N LEU A 24 -22.85 -12.82 -8.35
CA LEU A 24 -22.34 -12.09 -7.19
C LEU A 24 -23.39 -11.95 -6.08
N ALA A 25 -24.69 -11.94 -6.42
CA ALA A 25 -25.78 -11.88 -5.45
C ALA A 25 -26.13 -13.26 -4.85
N ALA A 26 -25.83 -14.36 -5.56
CA ALA A 26 -26.16 -15.71 -5.10
C ALA A 26 -25.11 -16.38 -4.18
N SER A 27 -23.88 -15.87 -4.11
CA SER A 27 -22.81 -16.48 -3.31
C SER A 27 -22.69 -15.99 -1.86
N GLU A 28 -23.53 -15.05 -1.41
CA GLU A 28 -23.44 -14.42 -0.08
C GLU A 28 -24.51 -14.90 0.94
N ILE A 29 -25.24 -16.01 0.71
CA ILE A 29 -26.33 -16.44 1.62
C ILE A 29 -26.12 -17.83 2.27
N LEU A 30 -24.92 -18.42 2.20
CA LEU A 30 -24.62 -19.62 3.00
C LEU A 30 -23.33 -19.45 3.79
N LEU A 31 -23.41 -18.65 4.85
CA LEU A 31 -22.87 -18.94 6.19
C LEU A 31 -23.29 -17.78 7.13
N PRO A 32 -24.43 -17.86 7.83
CA PRO A 32 -24.59 -17.06 9.03
C PRO A 32 -23.62 -17.63 10.06
N SER A 33 -22.51 -16.93 10.31
CA SER A 33 -21.69 -17.14 11.48
C SER A 33 -22.58 -16.99 12.70
N LYS A 34 -22.93 -18.12 13.30
CA LYS A 34 -23.68 -18.20 14.54
C LYS A 34 -22.75 -17.78 15.69
N ASP A 35 -22.62 -16.48 15.90
CA ASP A 35 -22.18 -15.92 17.18
C ASP A 35 -23.38 -15.26 17.87
N PRO A 36 -24.04 -15.93 18.83
CA PRO A 36 -25.10 -15.34 19.61
C PRO A 36 -24.50 -14.63 20.83
N SER A 37 -23.96 -13.42 20.67
CA SER A 37 -23.87 -12.45 21.77
C SER A 37 -23.53 -11.06 21.23
N SER A 38 -24.57 -10.29 20.89
CA SER A 38 -24.49 -8.84 20.84
C SER A 38 -24.34 -8.30 22.27
N SER A 39 -23.15 -8.48 22.84
CA SER A 39 -22.67 -7.62 23.92
C SER A 39 -21.74 -6.61 23.27
N ARG A 40 -22.02 -5.32 23.41
CA ARG A 40 -21.02 -4.27 23.14
C ARG A 40 -19.92 -4.45 24.18
N VAL A 41 -19.01 -5.38 23.92
CA VAL A 41 -17.73 -5.41 24.61
C VAL A 41 -17.00 -4.16 24.13
N ASN A 42 -16.84 -3.19 25.03
CA ASN A 42 -15.91 -2.09 24.80
C ASN A 42 -14.50 -2.71 24.76
N TYR A 43 -14.09 -3.19 23.59
CA TYR A 43 -12.72 -3.63 23.37
C TYR A 43 -11.84 -2.38 23.38
N ALA A 44 -11.33 -2.02 24.56
CA ALA A 44 -10.16 -1.15 24.62
C ALA A 44 -9.05 -1.81 23.78
N PRO A 45 -8.45 -1.10 22.81
CA PRO A 45 -7.36 -1.67 22.02
C PRO A 45 -6.28 -2.19 22.94
N ARG A 46 -5.85 -3.44 22.72
CA ARG A 46 -4.73 -4.00 23.48
C ARG A 46 -3.51 -3.09 23.28
N PRO A 47 -2.80 -2.71 24.36
CA PRO A 47 -1.57 -1.92 24.24
C PRO A 47 -0.57 -2.61 23.31
N LEU A 48 0.13 -1.81 22.49
CA LEU A 48 1.22 -2.31 21.67
C LEU A 48 2.36 -2.81 22.55
N SER A 49 3.08 -3.83 22.07
CA SER A 49 4.36 -4.20 22.68
C SER A 49 5.36 -3.05 22.54
N PRO A 50 6.45 -3.01 23.34
CA PRO A 50 7.48 -1.99 23.19
C PRO A 50 8.01 -1.87 21.75
N TYR A 51 8.20 -3.02 21.07
CA TYR A 51 8.60 -3.04 19.67
C TYR A 51 7.50 -2.53 18.73
N GLY A 52 6.23 -2.88 18.98
CA GLY A 52 5.11 -2.34 18.22
C GLY A 52 4.98 -0.82 18.36
N THR A 53 5.22 -0.28 19.56
CA THR A 53 5.25 1.16 19.83
C THR A 53 6.40 1.84 19.09
N TYR A 54 7.59 1.24 19.09
CA TYR A 54 8.74 1.73 18.30
C TYR A 54 8.40 1.83 16.81
N LEU A 55 7.89 0.76 16.20
CA LEU A 55 7.50 0.76 14.79
C LEU A 55 6.38 1.77 14.49
N SER A 56 5.42 1.93 15.41
CA SER A 56 4.37 2.95 15.29
C SER A 56 4.96 4.36 15.28
N ASN A 57 5.93 4.63 16.14
CA ASN A 57 6.60 5.93 16.18
C ASN A 57 7.40 6.19 14.90
N CYS A 58 8.12 5.18 14.37
CA CYS A 58 8.80 5.29 13.08
C CYS A 58 7.87 5.75 11.95
N VAL A 59 6.67 5.20 11.85
CA VAL A 59 5.73 5.56 10.77
C VAL A 59 5.16 6.98 10.95
N LYS A 60 5.05 7.46 12.20
CA LYS A 60 4.52 8.80 12.50
C LYS A 60 5.45 9.94 12.09
N GLU A 61 6.75 9.68 11.96
CA GLU A 61 7.71 10.69 11.48
C GLU A 61 7.47 11.07 10.01
N LEU A 62 6.83 10.20 9.23
CA LEU A 62 6.51 10.51 7.84
C LEU A 62 5.46 11.61 7.73
N LYS A 63 5.70 12.55 6.81
CA LYS A 63 4.74 13.58 6.44
C LYS A 63 3.44 12.98 5.87
N PRO A 64 2.32 13.72 5.89
CA PRO A 64 1.03 13.23 5.40
C PRO A 64 1.13 12.63 4.00
N LYS A 65 0.41 11.52 3.78
CA LYS A 65 0.36 10.73 2.52
C LYS A 65 1.66 10.01 2.14
N CYS A 66 2.80 10.30 2.76
CA CYS A 66 4.05 9.63 2.42
C CYS A 66 4.11 8.17 2.86
N GLY A 67 3.50 7.83 4.00
CA GLY A 67 3.38 6.43 4.44
C GLY A 67 2.69 5.53 3.42
N GLU A 68 1.59 6.00 2.82
CA GLU A 68 0.85 5.26 1.79
C GLU A 68 1.69 5.08 0.52
N GLN A 69 2.29 6.16 0.03
CA GLN A 69 3.13 6.11 -1.17
C GLN A 69 4.33 5.16 -0.99
N ILE A 70 5.00 5.23 0.16
CA ILE A 70 6.13 4.36 0.49
C ILE A 70 5.66 2.91 0.63
N PHE A 71 4.51 2.67 1.25
CA PHE A 71 3.92 1.33 1.33
C PHE A 71 3.68 0.73 -0.07
N PHE A 72 3.02 1.46 -0.97
CA PHE A 72 2.75 0.96 -2.32
C PHE A 72 4.03 0.81 -3.16
N ALA A 73 5.04 1.65 -2.94
CA ALA A 73 6.31 1.53 -3.63
C ALA A 73 7.16 0.34 -3.12
N VAL A 74 7.20 0.12 -1.80
CA VAL A 74 8.06 -0.91 -1.17
C VAL A 74 7.36 -2.26 -1.08
N ILE A 75 6.16 -2.31 -0.50
CA ILE A 75 5.44 -3.55 -0.19
C ILE A 75 4.72 -4.09 -1.43
N VAL A 76 3.97 -3.24 -2.13
CA VAL A 76 3.21 -3.65 -3.33
C VAL A 76 4.11 -3.65 -4.57
N GLY A 77 4.89 -2.59 -4.77
CA GLY A 77 5.81 -2.43 -5.91
C GLY A 77 5.16 -1.85 -7.16
N ASN A 78 4.04 -1.13 -7.03
CA ASN A 78 3.29 -0.58 -8.17
C ASN A 78 3.29 0.97 -8.22
N GLN A 79 4.04 1.64 -7.35
CA GLN A 79 4.13 3.10 -7.31
C GLN A 79 5.58 3.57 -7.19
N THR A 80 5.80 4.82 -7.62
CA THR A 80 7.03 5.57 -7.39
C THR A 80 6.90 6.47 -6.17
N VAL A 81 8.02 6.85 -5.55
CA VAL A 81 8.06 7.80 -4.43
C VAL A 81 8.36 9.21 -4.94
N SER A 82 7.57 10.20 -4.52
CA SER A 82 7.77 11.60 -4.89
C SER A 82 9.00 12.21 -4.19
N ASN A 83 9.59 13.27 -4.75
CA ASN A 83 10.68 14.01 -4.08
C ASN A 83 10.28 14.48 -2.67
N TYR A 84 9.04 14.96 -2.50
CA TYR A 84 8.50 15.34 -1.19
C TYR A 84 8.56 14.19 -0.18
N CYS A 85 8.09 13.00 -0.58
CA CYS A 85 8.13 11.84 0.31
C CYS A 85 9.51 11.20 0.45
N CYS A 86 10.40 11.37 -0.53
CA CYS A 86 11.80 11.02 -0.38
C CYS A 86 12.49 11.88 0.67
N LEU A 87 12.28 13.20 0.65
CA LEU A 87 12.81 14.09 1.68
C LEU A 87 12.26 13.73 3.06
N SER A 88 10.97 13.39 3.15
CA SER A 88 10.40 12.95 4.43
C SER A 88 10.97 11.61 4.92
N LEU A 89 11.13 10.65 4.01
CA LEU A 89 11.74 9.35 4.32
C LEU A 89 13.18 9.50 4.84
N VAL A 90 13.99 10.34 4.20
CA VAL A 90 15.41 10.50 4.55
C VAL A 90 15.60 11.38 5.78
N ASN A 91 14.91 12.52 5.84
CA ASN A 91 15.17 13.55 6.85
C ASN A 91 14.33 13.39 8.11
N ASP A 92 13.08 12.90 7.99
CA ASP A 92 12.17 12.77 9.14
C ASP A 92 12.20 11.35 9.70
N MET A 93 11.94 10.32 8.87
CA MET A 93 11.86 8.92 9.33
C MET A 93 13.24 8.28 9.55
N GLY A 94 14.16 8.45 8.60
CA GLY A 94 15.51 7.90 8.67
C GLY A 94 15.62 6.40 8.34
N LYS A 95 16.87 5.96 8.15
CA LYS A 95 17.18 4.64 7.58
C LYS A 95 16.73 3.49 8.47
N ALA A 96 17.07 3.54 9.76
CA ALA A 96 16.80 2.44 10.68
C ALA A 96 15.28 2.16 10.76
N CYS A 97 14.48 3.20 10.97
CA CYS A 97 13.03 3.10 11.00
C CYS A 97 12.45 2.53 9.69
N HIS A 98 12.89 3.01 8.53
CA HIS A 98 12.44 2.51 7.23
C HIS A 98 12.69 1.00 7.07
N TYR A 99 13.89 0.56 7.43
CA TYR A 99 14.30 -0.83 7.32
C TYR A 99 13.57 -1.73 8.33
N ASP A 100 13.40 -1.28 9.57
CA ASP A 100 12.74 -2.05 10.62
C ASP A 100 11.24 -2.22 10.35
N VAL A 101 10.55 -1.14 9.96
CA VAL A 101 9.14 -1.19 9.58
C VAL A 101 8.93 -2.11 8.38
N THR A 102 9.78 -1.98 7.35
CA THR A 102 9.69 -2.82 6.16
C THR A 102 9.99 -4.28 6.47
N THR A 103 11.02 -4.56 7.29
CA THR A 103 11.39 -5.92 7.68
C THR A 103 10.29 -6.57 8.51
N TYR A 104 9.70 -5.83 9.45
CA TYR A 104 8.54 -6.30 10.20
C TYR A 104 7.38 -6.64 9.27
N ALA A 105 7.00 -5.72 8.37
CA ALA A 105 5.93 -5.94 7.40
C ALA A 105 6.22 -7.16 6.50
N ALA A 106 7.44 -7.31 6.00
CA ALA A 106 7.84 -8.42 5.14
C ALA A 106 7.83 -9.78 5.85
N ASN A 107 7.83 -9.82 7.19
CA ASN A 107 7.68 -11.05 7.97
C ASN A 107 6.22 -11.41 8.26
N LEU A 108 5.27 -10.50 8.01
CA LEU A 108 3.85 -10.80 8.18
C LEU A 108 3.40 -11.88 7.19
N PRO A 109 2.47 -12.77 7.58
CA PRO A 109 2.01 -13.87 6.73
C PRO A 109 1.56 -13.43 5.33
N ALA A 110 0.92 -12.27 5.21
CA ALA A 110 0.45 -11.71 3.95
C ALA A 110 1.58 -11.41 2.95
N TYR A 111 2.78 -11.07 3.43
CA TYR A 111 3.88 -10.58 2.60
C TYR A 111 5.11 -11.49 2.58
N LYS A 112 5.16 -12.48 3.49
CA LYS A 112 6.30 -13.38 3.69
C LYS A 112 6.78 -14.08 2.43
N LYS A 113 5.86 -14.45 1.52
CA LYS A 113 6.21 -15.06 0.22
C LYS A 113 7.04 -14.14 -0.68
N ASN A 114 6.85 -12.83 -0.55
CA ASN A 114 7.53 -11.81 -1.36
C ASN A 114 8.64 -11.08 -0.59
N LYS A 115 9.04 -11.57 0.59
CA LYS A 115 9.99 -10.90 1.49
C LYS A 115 11.24 -10.42 0.77
N THR A 116 11.89 -11.27 -0.02
CA THR A 116 13.11 -10.90 -0.75
C THR A 116 12.90 -9.74 -1.72
N GLN A 117 11.77 -9.73 -2.43
CA GLN A 117 11.45 -8.64 -3.37
C GLN A 117 11.16 -7.34 -2.63
N ILE A 118 10.43 -7.41 -1.50
CA ILE A 118 10.12 -6.27 -0.66
C ILE A 118 11.40 -5.64 -0.10
N LEU A 119 12.32 -6.44 0.43
CA LEU A 119 13.59 -5.95 0.95
C LEU A 119 14.47 -5.34 -0.15
N ASN A 120 14.47 -5.93 -1.36
CA ASN A 120 15.17 -5.32 -2.50
C ASN A 120 14.60 -3.95 -2.88
N ARG A 121 13.26 -3.80 -2.86
CA ARG A 121 12.60 -2.50 -3.10
C ARG A 121 12.89 -1.50 -1.97
N CYS A 122 12.97 -1.97 -0.72
CA CYS A 122 13.37 -1.18 0.45
C CYS A 122 14.72 -0.49 0.20
N ASP A 123 15.72 -1.27 -0.21
CA ASP A 123 17.06 -0.76 -0.53
C ASP A 123 17.05 0.21 -1.70
N LYS A 124 16.36 -0.14 -2.80
CA LYS A 124 16.27 0.71 -3.99
C LYS A 124 15.66 2.07 -3.68
N ILE A 125 14.56 2.09 -2.93
CA ILE A 125 13.85 3.32 -2.58
C ILE A 125 14.70 4.17 -1.64
N TRP A 126 15.35 3.54 -0.64
CA TRP A 126 16.26 4.27 0.25
C TRP A 126 17.40 4.93 -0.53
N ASN A 127 18.07 4.18 -1.41
CA ASN A 127 19.20 4.67 -2.19
C ASN A 127 18.78 5.78 -3.17
N TYR A 128 17.62 5.63 -3.83
CA TYR A 128 17.05 6.67 -4.68
C TYR A 128 16.75 7.95 -3.89
N CYS A 129 16.06 7.85 -2.76
CA CYS A 129 15.71 9.04 -1.99
C CYS A 129 16.94 9.70 -1.36
N SER A 130 17.92 8.92 -0.92
CA SER A 130 19.17 9.44 -0.32
C SER A 130 20.03 10.21 -1.33
N SER A 131 19.99 9.85 -2.62
CA SER A 131 20.76 10.56 -3.65
C SER A 131 20.17 11.92 -4.02
N LEU A 132 18.89 12.18 -3.70
CA LEU A 132 18.28 13.49 -3.90
C LEU A 132 18.78 14.54 -2.90
N GLY A 133 19.13 14.11 -1.68
CA GLY A 133 19.68 15.00 -0.64
C GLY A 133 21.15 15.37 -0.85
N SER A 134 21.88 14.63 -1.70
CA SER A 134 23.28 14.89 -2.06
C SER A 134 23.46 15.65 -3.38
N ALA A 135 22.38 15.88 -4.14
CA ALA A 135 22.42 16.75 -5.30
C ALA A 135 22.40 18.23 -4.84
N PRO A 136 23.30 19.09 -5.35
CA PRO A 136 23.20 20.52 -5.08
C PRO A 136 21.84 21.02 -5.57
N TYR A 137 21.08 21.63 -4.66
CA TYR A 137 19.81 22.28 -4.97
C TYR A 137 20.09 23.43 -5.94
N VAL A 138 19.96 23.20 -7.24
CA VAL A 138 19.93 24.29 -8.21
C VAL A 138 18.55 24.92 -8.10
N SER A 139 18.46 26.02 -7.35
CA SER A 139 17.31 26.91 -7.33
C SER A 139 16.98 27.31 -8.76
N LYS A 140 15.81 26.90 -9.26
CA LYS A 140 15.26 27.34 -10.55
C LYS A 140 14.76 28.80 -10.51
N PHE A 141 15.40 29.66 -9.73
CA PHE A 141 15.02 31.07 -9.53
C PHE A 141 16.06 32.06 -10.06
N ASP A 142 17.23 31.62 -10.52
CA ASP A 142 18.29 32.51 -11.03
C ASP A 142 18.23 32.69 -12.56
N SER A 143 17.03 32.76 -13.14
CA SER A 143 16.85 33.01 -14.58
C SER A 143 15.64 33.89 -14.85
N VAL A 144 15.72 35.15 -14.42
CA VAL A 144 14.99 36.28 -15.02
C VAL A 144 15.95 37.45 -15.15
#